data_AF-A0A7J5MEX3-F1
#
_entry.id   AF-A0A7J5MEX3-F1
#
_cell.length_a   1.000
_cell.length_b   1.000
_cell.length_c   1.000
_cell.angle_alpha   90.00
_cell.angle_beta   90.00
_cell.angle_gamma   90.00
#
_symmetry.space_group_name_H-M   'P 1'
#
loop_
_entity.id
_entity.type
_entity.pdbx_description
1 polymer ?
#
loop_
_entity_poly.entity_id
_entity_poly.type
_entity_poly.pdbx_seq_one_letter_code
_entity_poly.pdbx_strand_id
1 'polypeptide(L)'
;MVHKKCSLNIVFLDFLLSLRCNVKCIKQVVMNSEIILEINGYKCNLLKYKYCFSRNIDRKGRPVTGMLGGNIYIEMESNGSNCILDMMLAGADKSRSCFFFRPETTPVWGKIRHTVDDMMFRELAFDEAYIYYYGETMDATEGSPMFTRFLISPTRLDINRTIRMDRRINTIYGSWWEEYKEESSKVITCVLEKDSIGEIVEVYWKDENSHQRINEFPHNGIATLCAVVKHATEGDKVNFILKFEDGTLERFSGVVDSRGIVEVKNVKLS
;
A
#
# COMPACT_ATOMS: atom_id res chain seq x y z
N MET A 1 -52.87 70.06 -19.23
CA MET A 1 -51.48 69.57 -19.31
C MET A 1 -51.00 69.26 -17.90
N VAL A 2 -51.29 68.07 -17.35
CA VAL A 2 -50.61 67.55 -16.15
C VAL A 2 -50.58 66.03 -16.27
N HIS A 3 -49.36 65.49 -16.17
CA HIS A 3 -48.97 64.10 -16.36
C HIS A 3 -49.62 63.13 -15.36
N LYS A 4 -50.13 62.01 -15.87
CA LYS A 4 -50.21 60.74 -15.12
C LYS A 4 -48.79 60.26 -14.84
N LYS A 5 -48.37 60.25 -13.57
CA LYS A 5 -47.11 59.64 -13.14
C LYS A 5 -47.42 58.23 -12.62
N CYS A 6 -47.22 57.25 -13.49
CA CYS A 6 -47.47 55.84 -13.25
C CYS A 6 -46.58 55.26 -12.14
N SER A 7 -47.19 54.35 -11.40
CA SER A 7 -46.72 53.55 -10.27
C SER A 7 -45.64 52.53 -10.65
N LEU A 8 -44.47 52.97 -11.12
CA LEU A 8 -43.37 52.07 -11.51
C LEU A 8 -42.31 51.82 -10.42
N ASN A 9 -42.43 52.41 -9.22
CA ASN A 9 -41.34 52.40 -8.23
C ASN A 9 -41.52 51.46 -7.03
N ILE A 10 -42.68 50.81 -6.85
CA ILE A 10 -42.88 49.91 -5.69
C ILE A 10 -42.49 48.46 -6.00
N VAL A 11 -42.79 47.95 -7.21
CA VAL A 11 -42.47 46.56 -7.57
C VAL A 11 -40.97 46.32 -7.73
N PHE A 12 -40.19 47.34 -8.11
CA PHE A 12 -38.74 47.22 -8.27
C PHE A 12 -37.99 47.25 -6.92
N LEU A 13 -38.54 47.94 -5.92
CA LEU A 13 -37.95 47.97 -4.58
C LEU A 13 -38.17 46.64 -3.84
N ASP A 14 -39.35 46.03 -3.98
CA ASP A 14 -39.66 44.73 -3.37
C ASP A 14 -38.84 43.59 -4.01
N PHE A 15 -38.54 43.68 -5.31
CA PHE A 15 -37.64 42.73 -5.97
C PHE A 15 -36.19 42.87 -5.48
N LEU A 16 -35.72 44.09 -5.22
CA LEU A 16 -34.38 44.35 -4.67
C LEU A 16 -34.26 44.01 -3.17
N LEU A 17 -35.35 44.13 -2.39
CA LEU A 17 -35.42 43.68 -0.99
C LEU A 17 -35.53 42.15 -0.87
N SER A 18 -36.22 41.49 -1.81
CA SER A 18 -36.23 40.03 -1.96
C SER A 18 -34.85 39.46 -2.29
N LEU A 19 -34.07 40.14 -3.15
CA LEU A 19 -32.69 39.79 -3.45
C LEU A 19 -31.71 40.02 -2.27
N ARG A 20 -32.07 40.84 -1.28
CA ARG A 20 -31.26 41.04 -0.06
C ARG A 20 -31.54 40.05 1.06
N CYS A 21 -32.58 39.22 0.97
CA CYS A 21 -32.93 38.26 2.03
C CYS A 21 -32.62 36.79 1.72
N ASN A 22 -31.91 36.50 0.61
CA ASN A 22 -31.47 35.13 0.30
C ASN A 22 -29.97 35.00 0.05
N VAL A 23 -29.17 35.90 0.63
CA VAL A 23 -27.83 35.50 1.09
C VAL A 23 -28.04 34.75 2.39
N LYS A 24 -28.65 33.55 2.30
CA LYS A 24 -28.43 32.52 3.30
C LYS A 24 -26.91 32.46 3.40
N CYS A 25 -26.41 32.89 4.54
CA CYS A 25 -25.02 32.73 4.95
C CYS A 25 -24.67 31.28 4.60
N ILE A 26 -24.03 31.07 3.45
CA ILE A 26 -23.22 29.88 3.22
C ILE A 26 -22.11 30.15 4.22
N LYS A 27 -22.33 29.75 5.48
CA LYS A 27 -21.23 29.45 6.37
C LYS A 27 -20.37 28.55 5.51
N GLN A 28 -19.25 29.09 5.04
CA GLN A 28 -18.17 28.28 4.56
C GLN A 28 -17.98 27.28 5.69
N VAL A 29 -18.41 26.04 5.46
CA VAL A 29 -18.14 24.96 6.39
C VAL A 29 -16.63 24.91 6.37
N VAL A 30 -16.01 25.48 7.40
CA VAL A 30 -14.57 25.41 7.61
C VAL A 30 -14.34 23.95 7.97
N MET A 31 -14.19 23.13 6.94
CA MET A 31 -13.79 21.73 7.11
C MET A 31 -12.41 21.77 7.74
N ASN A 32 -12.28 21.23 8.94
CA ASN A 32 -10.99 21.15 9.59
C ASN A 32 -10.24 19.98 8.98
N SER A 33 -9.28 20.28 8.11
CA SER A 33 -8.44 19.27 7.45
C SER A 33 -7.08 19.25 8.11
N GLU A 34 -6.68 18.09 8.60
CA GLU A 34 -5.35 17.87 9.17
C GLU A 34 -4.66 16.75 8.39
N ILE A 35 -3.39 16.96 8.08
CA ILE A 35 -2.57 15.99 7.36
C ILE A 35 -1.33 15.73 8.21
N ILE A 36 -1.16 14.50 8.65
CA ILE A 36 -0.05 14.07 9.50
C ILE A 36 0.80 13.06 8.74
N LEU A 37 2.11 13.30 8.70
CA LEU A 37 3.11 12.31 8.30
C LEU A 37 3.75 11.69 9.54
N GLU A 38 3.92 10.38 9.52
CA GLU A 38 4.76 9.62 10.44
C GLU A 38 5.76 8.82 9.61
N ILE A 39 7.06 9.12 9.73
CA ILE A 39 8.15 8.52 8.94
C ILE A 39 9.31 8.17 9.86
N ASN A 40 9.69 6.89 9.94
CA ASN A 40 10.75 6.40 10.83
C ASN A 40 10.65 6.93 12.29
N GLY A 41 9.43 7.08 12.81
CA GLY A 41 9.16 7.63 14.14
C GLY A 41 9.14 9.17 14.24
N TYR A 42 9.57 9.89 13.20
CA TYR A 42 9.39 11.34 13.10
C TYR A 42 7.95 11.66 12.69
N LYS A 43 7.29 12.57 13.43
CA LYS A 43 5.91 12.97 13.19
C LYS A 43 5.83 14.46 12.87
N CYS A 44 5.18 14.85 11.78
CA CYS A 44 4.97 16.24 11.42
C CYS A 44 3.64 16.50 10.72
N ASN A 45 3.19 17.75 10.79
CA ASN A 45 2.02 18.23 10.06
C ASN A 45 2.43 18.63 8.65
N LEU A 46 1.65 18.21 7.67
CA LEU A 46 1.84 18.55 6.27
C LEU A 46 0.88 19.64 5.85
N LEU A 47 1.35 20.54 4.99
CA LEU A 47 0.50 21.49 4.29
C LEU A 47 -0.14 20.84 3.06
N LYS A 48 0.61 19.94 2.40
CA LYS A 48 0.19 19.33 1.15
C LYS A 48 0.93 18.03 0.90
N TYR A 49 0.22 17.08 0.31
CA TYR A 49 0.80 15.89 -0.30
C TYR A 49 0.19 15.65 -1.69
N LYS A 50 0.96 15.00 -2.56
CA LYS A 50 0.49 14.59 -3.90
C LYS A 50 1.15 13.27 -4.27
N TYR A 51 0.36 12.33 -4.75
CA TYR A 51 0.85 11.13 -5.43
C TYR A 51 0.09 10.98 -6.75
N CYS A 52 0.73 10.39 -7.76
CA CYS A 52 0.15 10.27 -9.09
C CYS A 52 0.63 8.99 -9.77
N PHE A 53 -0.29 8.34 -10.48
CA PHE A 53 0.00 7.23 -11.37
C PHE A 53 -0.41 7.58 -12.79
N SER A 54 0.37 7.12 -13.76
CA SER A 54 0.06 7.32 -15.18
C SER A 54 0.35 6.08 -16.00
N ARG A 55 -0.22 6.01 -17.22
CA ARG A 55 0.13 4.99 -18.21
C ARG A 55 0.35 5.69 -19.55
N ASN A 56 1.32 5.23 -20.32
CA ASN A 56 1.48 5.70 -21.68
C ASN A 56 0.35 5.12 -22.55
N ILE A 57 -0.11 5.90 -23.52
CA ILE A 57 -1.18 5.54 -24.45
C ILE A 57 -0.67 5.41 -25.88
N ASP A 58 -1.27 4.51 -26.66
CA ASP A 58 -1.03 4.45 -28.11
C ASP A 58 -1.74 5.59 -28.85
N ARG A 59 -1.54 5.66 -30.17
CA ARG A 59 -2.22 6.65 -31.05
C ARG A 59 -3.75 6.54 -31.05
N LYS A 60 -4.32 5.46 -30.51
CA LYS A 60 -5.76 5.22 -30.38
C LYS A 60 -6.26 5.48 -28.95
N GLY A 61 -5.40 5.93 -28.03
CA GLY A 61 -5.74 6.20 -26.63
C GLY A 61 -5.74 4.98 -25.72
N ARG A 62 -5.29 3.81 -26.18
CA ARG A 62 -5.25 2.59 -25.35
C ARG A 62 -3.97 2.55 -24.51
N PRO A 63 -4.04 2.19 -23.22
CA PRO A 63 -2.85 2.09 -22.39
C PRO A 63 -1.94 0.95 -22.88
N VAL A 64 -0.65 1.24 -23.06
CA VAL A 64 0.35 0.30 -23.60
C VAL A 64 1.46 -0.06 -22.61
N THR A 65 1.56 0.65 -21.49
CA THR A 65 2.53 0.36 -20.41
C THR A 65 1.83 -0.05 -19.13
N GLY A 66 2.60 -0.63 -18.20
CA GLY A 66 2.23 -0.73 -16.80
C GLY A 66 2.07 0.65 -16.14
N MET A 67 1.69 0.66 -14.86
CA MET A 67 1.48 1.89 -14.09
C MET A 67 2.83 2.54 -13.73
N LEU A 68 2.99 3.79 -14.17
CA LEU A 68 4.14 4.65 -13.91
C LEU A 68 3.88 5.54 -12.70
N GLY A 69 4.94 6.09 -12.10
CA GLY A 69 4.84 7.11 -11.06
C GLY A 69 4.88 6.53 -9.66
N GLY A 70 3.92 6.91 -8.82
CA GLY A 70 3.83 6.48 -7.42
C GLY A 70 4.78 7.19 -6.44
N ASN A 71 5.53 8.19 -6.91
CA ASN A 71 6.29 9.06 -6.02
C ASN A 71 5.33 9.97 -5.25
N ILE A 72 5.64 10.19 -3.98
CA ILE A 72 4.87 11.01 -3.06
C ILE A 72 5.61 12.34 -2.89
N TYR A 73 4.99 13.42 -3.34
CA TYR A 73 5.41 14.80 -3.07
C TYR A 73 4.82 15.25 -1.74
N ILE A 74 5.66 15.88 -0.91
CA ILE A 74 5.28 16.37 0.41
C ILE A 74 5.78 17.81 0.56
N GLU A 75 4.95 18.64 1.20
CA GLU A 75 5.28 20.01 1.60
C GLU A 75 4.80 20.26 3.04
N MET A 76 5.70 20.80 3.85
CA MET A 76 5.45 21.16 5.26
C MET A 76 6.09 22.52 5.58
N GLU A 77 5.60 23.17 6.62
CA GLU A 77 6.31 24.29 7.23
C GLU A 77 7.56 23.78 7.94
N SER A 78 8.67 24.48 7.76
CA SER A 78 9.97 24.07 8.29
C SER A 78 10.01 24.39 9.77
N ASN A 79 10.36 23.40 10.59
CA ASN A 79 10.48 23.55 12.05
C ASN A 79 11.94 23.70 12.52
N GLY A 80 12.88 23.92 11.59
CA GLY A 80 14.32 24.00 11.85
C GLY A 80 15.01 22.64 12.10
N SER A 81 14.28 21.54 12.02
CA SER A 81 14.84 20.19 12.15
C SER A 81 15.36 19.66 10.81
N ASN A 82 16.55 19.06 10.83
CA ASN A 82 17.15 18.40 9.67
C ASN A 82 16.83 16.90 9.57
N CYS A 83 15.93 16.36 10.41
CA CYS A 83 15.67 14.91 10.47
C CYS A 83 15.38 14.26 9.10
N ILE A 84 14.62 14.93 8.24
CA ILE A 84 14.27 14.40 6.90
C ILE A 84 15.49 14.39 5.98
N LEU A 85 16.34 15.42 6.06
CA LEU A 85 17.60 15.47 5.32
C LEU A 85 18.57 14.40 5.83
N ASP A 86 18.67 14.22 7.14
CA ASP A 86 19.49 13.17 7.75
C ASP A 86 19.04 11.77 7.31
N MET A 87 17.73 11.52 7.23
CA MET A 87 17.18 10.27 6.67
C MET A 87 17.58 10.06 5.21
N MET A 88 17.60 11.12 4.40
CA MET A 88 18.04 11.06 3.00
C MET A 88 19.54 10.76 2.89
N LEU A 89 20.36 11.30 3.80
CA LEU A 89 21.81 11.10 3.82
C LEU A 89 22.22 9.78 4.52
N ALA A 90 21.33 9.15 5.28
CA ALA A 90 21.60 7.93 6.02
C ALA A 90 22.03 6.78 5.09
N GLY A 91 23.28 6.32 5.25
CA GLY A 91 23.90 5.28 4.43
C GLY A 91 24.79 5.79 3.30
N ALA A 92 24.82 7.10 3.02
CA ALA A 92 25.75 7.72 2.08
C ALA A 92 27.21 7.69 2.59
N ASP A 93 27.41 7.67 3.91
CA ASP A 93 28.72 7.76 4.57
C ASP A 93 29.38 6.40 4.85
N LYS A 94 28.72 5.30 4.44
CA LYS A 94 29.37 3.97 4.42
C LYS A 94 30.41 3.99 3.30
N SER A 95 31.60 4.46 3.63
CA SER A 95 32.81 4.46 2.79
C SER A 95 32.90 3.17 1.99
N ARG A 96 32.83 3.30 0.66
CA ARG A 96 33.11 2.20 -0.26
C ARG A 96 34.44 2.49 -0.93
N SER A 97 35.44 1.68 -0.65
CA SER A 97 36.74 1.74 -1.32
C SER A 97 36.70 1.26 -2.78
N CYS A 98 35.56 1.35 -3.48
CA CYS A 98 35.34 0.69 -4.77
C CYS A 98 34.42 1.54 -5.68
N PHE A 99 34.92 1.96 -6.84
CA PHE A 99 34.24 2.79 -7.85
C PHE A 99 32.96 2.20 -8.49
N PHE A 100 32.56 0.97 -8.14
CA PHE A 100 31.49 0.22 -8.84
C PHE A 100 30.21 0.00 -8.02
N PHE A 101 30.13 0.44 -6.76
CA PHE A 101 29.00 0.12 -5.87
C PHE A 101 28.15 1.36 -5.54
N ARG A 102 26.92 1.43 -6.07
CA ARG A 102 25.92 2.49 -5.78
C ARG A 102 25.56 2.55 -4.29
N PRO A 103 25.81 3.65 -3.56
CA PRO A 103 25.65 3.71 -2.10
C PRO A 103 24.34 3.04 -1.64
N GLU A 104 24.44 2.15 -0.67
CA GLU A 104 23.26 1.53 -0.04
C GLU A 104 22.54 2.61 0.76
N THR A 105 21.53 3.21 0.15
CA THR A 105 20.64 4.16 0.82
C THR A 105 19.79 3.41 1.84
N THR A 106 19.66 3.97 3.04
CA THR A 106 18.81 3.35 4.08
C THR A 106 17.35 3.62 3.73
N PRO A 107 16.50 2.59 3.61
CA PRO A 107 15.09 2.79 3.33
C PRO A 107 14.36 3.43 4.53
N VAL A 108 13.22 4.04 4.24
CA VAL A 108 12.29 4.63 5.21
C VAL A 108 10.92 3.99 5.11
N TRP A 109 10.22 3.93 6.25
CA TRP A 109 8.85 3.42 6.36
C TRP A 109 7.97 4.47 7.02
N GLY A 110 6.70 4.49 6.66
CA GLY A 110 5.82 5.50 7.23
C GLY A 110 4.40 5.50 6.68
N LYS A 111 3.64 6.48 7.14
CA LYS A 111 2.26 6.68 6.74
C LYS A 111 1.89 8.17 6.73
N ILE A 112 1.01 8.54 5.82
CA ILE A 112 0.34 9.83 5.76
C ILE A 112 -1.13 9.60 6.10
N ARG A 113 -1.63 10.35 7.08
CA ARG A 113 -3.04 10.33 7.50
C ARG A 113 -3.63 11.71 7.24
N HIS A 114 -4.65 11.75 6.41
CA HIS A 114 -5.43 12.93 6.12
C HIS A 114 -6.82 12.76 6.74
N THR A 115 -7.12 13.62 7.70
CA THR A 115 -8.40 13.71 8.41
C THR A 115 -9.17 14.94 7.97
N VAL A 116 -10.48 14.81 7.87
CA VAL A 116 -11.41 15.92 7.62
C VAL A 116 -12.53 15.78 8.64
N ASP A 117 -12.71 16.79 9.48
CA ASP A 117 -13.72 16.82 10.55
C ASP A 117 -13.64 15.56 11.44
N ASP A 118 -12.42 15.22 11.90
CA ASP A 118 -12.06 14.05 12.72
C ASP A 118 -12.32 12.68 12.09
N MET A 119 -12.78 12.63 10.83
CA MET A 119 -12.95 11.40 10.07
C MET A 119 -11.73 11.13 9.18
N MET A 120 -11.32 9.86 9.08
CA MET A 120 -10.25 9.45 8.16
C MET A 120 -10.72 9.63 6.72
N PHE A 121 -10.14 10.59 6.00
CA PHE A 121 -10.42 10.82 4.59
C PHE A 121 -9.48 10.00 3.69
N ARG A 122 -8.19 9.95 4.04
CA ARG A 122 -7.19 9.16 3.30
C ARG A 122 -6.04 8.71 4.19
N GLU A 123 -5.65 7.45 4.04
CA GLU A 123 -4.43 6.87 4.62
C GLU A 123 -3.54 6.37 3.48
N LEU A 124 -2.27 6.79 3.46
CA LEU A 124 -1.24 6.23 2.60
C LEU A 124 -0.19 5.61 3.50
N ALA A 125 0.01 4.29 3.44
CA ALA A 125 1.11 3.63 4.12
C ALA A 125 2.15 3.21 3.07
N PHE A 126 3.42 3.45 3.35
CA PHE A 126 4.51 3.14 2.43
C PHE A 126 5.62 2.40 3.15
N ASP A 127 6.16 1.40 2.46
CA ASP A 127 7.25 0.58 2.95
C ASP A 127 8.45 0.64 1.99
N GLU A 128 9.63 0.45 2.58
CA GLU A 128 10.92 0.39 1.88
C GLU A 128 11.06 1.52 0.85
N ALA A 129 10.81 2.73 1.32
CA ALA A 129 10.80 3.92 0.49
C ALA A 129 12.12 4.68 0.56
N TYR A 130 12.37 5.52 -0.44
CA TYR A 130 13.61 6.29 -0.53
C TYR A 130 13.31 7.77 -0.73
N ILE A 131 13.88 8.62 0.12
CA ILE A 131 13.84 10.07 -0.07
C ILE A 131 14.90 10.40 -1.13
N TYR A 132 14.49 10.89 -2.29
CA TYR A 132 15.40 11.15 -3.41
C TYR A 132 15.55 12.64 -3.74
N TYR A 133 14.72 13.47 -3.14
CA TYR A 133 14.77 14.92 -3.28
C TYR A 133 14.41 15.55 -1.95
N TYR A 134 15.19 16.56 -1.58
CA TYR A 134 14.94 17.45 -0.45
C TYR A 134 15.24 18.88 -0.90
N GLY A 135 14.41 19.83 -0.51
CA GLY A 135 14.63 21.24 -0.77
C GLY A 135 13.88 22.11 0.24
N GLU A 136 14.51 23.18 0.65
CA GLU A 136 13.89 24.20 1.50
C GLU A 136 13.82 25.52 0.75
N THR A 137 12.79 26.30 1.04
CA THR A 137 12.58 27.60 0.43
C THR A 137 12.11 28.58 1.49
N MET A 138 12.82 29.69 1.61
CA MET A 138 12.46 30.81 2.47
C MET A 138 12.48 32.08 1.63
N ASP A 139 11.47 32.93 1.83
CA ASP A 139 11.45 34.29 1.30
C ASP A 139 11.50 35.25 2.49
N ALA A 140 12.48 36.16 2.51
CA ALA A 140 12.69 37.11 3.60
C ALA A 140 11.65 38.26 3.59
N THR A 141 10.75 38.32 2.61
CA THR A 141 9.62 39.25 2.59
C THR A 141 8.65 38.98 3.75
N GLU A 142 8.10 40.05 4.33
CA GLU A 142 7.40 40.03 5.61
C GLU A 142 6.35 38.90 5.74
N GLY A 143 6.62 37.96 6.66
CA GLY A 143 5.66 36.96 7.13
C GLY A 143 5.60 35.65 6.34
N SER A 144 6.44 35.44 5.32
CA SER A 144 6.49 34.17 4.60
C SER A 144 7.17 33.09 5.47
N PRO A 145 6.49 31.98 5.83
CA PRO A 145 7.14 30.90 6.56
C PRO A 145 8.10 30.13 5.64
N MET A 146 9.11 29.49 6.23
CA MET A 146 10.01 28.62 5.48
C MET A 146 9.31 27.30 5.16
N PHE A 147 9.42 26.81 3.93
CA PHE A 147 8.82 25.54 3.52
C PHE A 147 9.87 24.49 3.21
N THR A 148 9.64 23.27 3.71
CA THR A 148 10.41 22.07 3.35
C THR A 148 9.60 21.23 2.36
N ARG A 149 10.23 20.85 1.26
CA ARG A 149 9.68 19.98 0.21
C ARG A 149 10.58 18.78 0.03
N PHE A 150 9.98 17.60 -0.01
CA PHE A 150 10.71 16.38 -0.30
C PHE A 150 9.85 15.38 -1.07
N LEU A 151 10.53 14.50 -1.80
CA LEU A 151 9.88 13.45 -2.57
C LEU A 151 10.33 12.08 -2.10
N ILE A 152 9.35 11.23 -1.84
CA ILE A 152 9.53 9.84 -1.44
C ILE A 152 9.21 8.94 -2.63
N SER A 153 10.08 7.99 -2.93
CA SER A 153 9.85 6.90 -3.88
C SER A 153 9.66 5.58 -3.12
N PRO A 154 8.41 5.13 -2.88
CA PRO A 154 8.13 3.84 -2.25
C PRO A 154 8.30 2.67 -3.21
N THR A 155 8.73 1.50 -2.69
CA THR A 155 8.63 0.21 -3.39
C THR A 155 7.28 -0.45 -3.14
N ARG A 156 6.66 -0.22 -1.97
CA ARG A 156 5.30 -0.66 -1.64
C ARG A 156 4.45 0.50 -1.15
N LEU A 157 3.20 0.55 -1.60
CA LEU A 157 2.25 1.62 -1.27
C LEU A 157 0.84 1.05 -1.06
N ASP A 158 0.32 1.26 0.14
CA ASP A 158 -1.02 0.88 0.56
C ASP A 158 -1.88 2.15 0.67
N ILE A 159 -3.02 2.17 -0.04
CA ILE A 159 -3.98 3.27 -0.05
C ILE A 159 -5.23 2.81 0.68
N ASN A 160 -5.58 3.49 1.77
CA ASN A 160 -6.74 3.21 2.63
C ASN A 160 -6.84 1.74 3.10
N ARG A 161 -5.73 0.99 3.08
CA ARG A 161 -5.70 -0.47 3.32
C ARG A 161 -6.58 -1.30 2.37
N THR A 162 -7.09 -0.70 1.30
CA THR A 162 -7.93 -1.37 0.31
C THR A 162 -7.18 -1.67 -0.98
N ILE A 163 -6.26 -0.79 -1.36
CA ILE A 163 -5.45 -0.97 -2.56
C ILE A 163 -4.00 -1.08 -2.11
N ARG A 164 -3.39 -2.23 -2.37
CA ARG A 164 -1.97 -2.46 -2.13
C ARG A 164 -1.26 -2.58 -3.47
N MET A 165 -0.20 -1.81 -3.65
CA MET A 165 0.60 -1.85 -4.86
C MET A 165 2.05 -2.10 -4.50
N ASP A 166 2.70 -2.98 -5.26
CA ASP A 166 4.11 -3.26 -5.16
C ASP A 166 4.79 -2.89 -6.49
N ARG A 167 5.98 -2.31 -6.40
CA ARG A 167 6.80 -1.97 -7.55
C ARG A 167 7.47 -3.24 -8.06
N ARG A 168 7.36 -3.51 -9.37
CA ARG A 168 8.13 -4.59 -10.00
C ARG A 168 9.60 -4.24 -10.00
N ILE A 169 10.38 -4.95 -9.20
CA ILE A 169 11.84 -4.75 -9.10
C ILE A 169 12.61 -5.77 -9.97
N ASN A 170 12.02 -6.95 -10.24
CA ASN A 170 12.75 -8.10 -10.81
C ASN A 170 12.47 -8.42 -12.29
N THR A 171 11.97 -7.49 -13.10
CA THR A 171 11.71 -7.76 -14.54
C THR A 171 12.57 -6.94 -15.48
N ILE A 172 13.08 -7.59 -16.53
CA ILE A 172 13.88 -7.00 -17.63
C ILE A 172 13.14 -5.83 -18.32
N TYR A 173 11.81 -5.84 -18.27
CA TYR A 173 10.92 -4.87 -18.91
C TYR A 173 10.28 -3.91 -17.91
N GLY A 174 11.09 -3.05 -17.28
CA GLY A 174 10.66 -1.81 -16.62
C GLY A 174 10.07 -1.93 -15.21
N SER A 175 10.32 -0.92 -14.39
CA SER A 175 9.89 -0.80 -12.99
C SER A 175 8.52 -0.12 -12.88
N TRP A 176 7.45 -0.86 -13.19
CA TRP A 176 6.07 -0.37 -13.08
C TRP A 176 5.41 -0.84 -11.78
N TRP A 177 4.29 -0.22 -11.40
CA TRP A 177 3.44 -0.67 -10.29
C TRP A 177 2.49 -1.78 -10.74
N GLU A 178 2.35 -2.80 -9.89
CA GLU A 178 1.33 -3.82 -10.00
C GLU A 178 0.50 -3.83 -8.72
N GLU A 179 -0.80 -4.05 -8.86
CA GLU A 179 -1.63 -4.34 -7.70
C GLU A 179 -1.15 -5.66 -7.12
N TYR A 180 -0.85 -5.66 -5.82
CA TYR A 180 -0.44 -6.87 -5.14
C TYR A 180 -1.60 -7.86 -5.19
N LYS A 181 -1.35 -8.97 -5.87
CA LYS A 181 -2.18 -10.16 -5.79
C LYS A 181 -1.41 -11.13 -4.93
N GLU A 182 -2.00 -11.55 -3.81
CA GLU A 182 -1.39 -12.60 -3.00
C GLU A 182 -1.10 -13.79 -3.91
N GLU A 183 0.18 -14.13 -4.02
CA GLU A 183 0.61 -15.34 -4.68
C GLU A 183 0.01 -16.49 -3.88
N SER A 184 -1.14 -17.01 -4.33
CA SER A 184 -1.60 -18.30 -3.87
C SER A 184 -0.50 -19.27 -4.25
N SER A 185 0.36 -19.66 -3.31
CA SER A 185 1.41 -20.66 -3.55
C SER A 185 0.73 -21.98 -3.89
N LYS A 186 0.40 -22.15 -5.17
CA LYS A 186 -0.25 -23.36 -5.66
C LYS A 186 0.81 -24.45 -5.65
N VAL A 187 0.54 -25.52 -4.91
CA VAL A 187 1.36 -26.72 -4.96
C VAL A 187 1.26 -27.29 -6.38
N ILE A 188 2.36 -27.34 -7.13
CA ILE A 188 2.37 -27.87 -8.51
C ILE A 188 2.31 -29.39 -8.48
N THR A 189 3.08 -30.03 -7.59
CA THR A 189 3.21 -31.49 -7.57
C THR A 189 3.57 -31.98 -6.17
N CYS A 190 2.89 -33.05 -5.74
CA CYS A 190 3.25 -33.81 -4.56
C CYS A 190 3.83 -35.16 -4.99
N VAL A 191 4.96 -35.56 -4.40
CA VAL A 191 5.60 -36.85 -4.68
C VAL A 191 5.82 -37.59 -3.38
N LEU A 192 5.31 -38.82 -3.30
CA LEU A 192 5.62 -39.75 -2.21
C LEU A 192 7.05 -40.26 -2.32
N GLU A 193 7.74 -40.36 -1.19
CA GLU A 193 9.05 -41.01 -1.16
C GLU A 193 8.91 -42.52 -1.39
N LYS A 194 9.92 -43.14 -2.03
CA LYS A 194 9.91 -44.54 -2.51
C LYS A 194 9.63 -45.61 -1.44
N ASP A 195 9.76 -45.26 -0.16
CA ASP A 195 9.55 -46.15 0.98
C ASP A 195 8.25 -45.87 1.76
N SER A 196 7.43 -44.93 1.28
CA SER A 196 6.15 -44.58 1.92
C SER A 196 4.99 -45.44 1.41
N ILE A 197 4.11 -45.84 2.33
CA ILE A 197 2.91 -46.63 2.02
C ILE A 197 1.81 -45.69 1.54
N GLY A 198 1.21 -45.99 0.38
CA GLY A 198 0.03 -45.32 -0.13
C GLY A 198 0.24 -44.49 -1.40
N GLU A 199 -0.78 -43.72 -1.77
CA GLU A 199 -0.79 -42.77 -2.89
C GLU A 199 -1.41 -41.44 -2.44
N ILE A 200 -0.71 -40.31 -2.67
CA ILE A 200 -1.27 -38.99 -2.35
C ILE A 200 -2.17 -38.54 -3.49
N VAL A 201 -3.45 -38.33 -3.16
CA VAL A 201 -4.48 -37.97 -4.14
C VAL A 201 -4.74 -36.46 -4.14
N GLU A 202 -4.64 -35.82 -2.99
CA GLU A 202 -4.96 -34.41 -2.82
C GLU A 202 -4.11 -33.82 -1.69
N VAL A 203 -3.71 -32.57 -1.86
CA VAL A 203 -3.05 -31.77 -0.83
C VAL A 203 -3.76 -30.43 -0.74
N TYR A 204 -4.14 -30.02 0.47
CA TYR A 204 -4.81 -28.75 0.72
C TYR A 204 -4.41 -28.16 2.07
N TRP A 205 -4.71 -26.88 2.26
CA TRP A 205 -4.43 -26.15 3.50
C TRP A 205 -5.71 -26.01 4.33
N LYS A 206 -5.57 -26.00 5.66
CA LYS A 206 -6.65 -25.60 6.58
C LYS A 206 -6.15 -24.59 7.60
N ASP A 207 -7.04 -23.70 8.02
CA ASP A 207 -6.79 -22.77 9.11
C ASP A 207 -6.76 -23.53 10.45
N GLU A 208 -5.93 -23.03 11.36
CA GLU A 208 -5.72 -23.58 12.70
C GLU A 208 -7.03 -23.61 13.50
N ASN A 209 -7.90 -22.61 13.31
CA ASN A 209 -9.06 -22.37 14.16
C ASN A 209 -10.38 -22.96 13.62
N SER A 210 -10.53 -23.10 12.31
CA SER A 210 -11.84 -23.38 11.69
C SER A 210 -12.01 -24.79 11.11
N HIS A 211 -10.94 -25.61 11.03
CA HIS A 211 -10.94 -26.90 10.32
C HIS A 211 -11.46 -26.85 8.86
N GLN A 212 -11.70 -25.66 8.32
CA GLN A 212 -12.15 -25.45 6.96
C GLN A 212 -10.96 -25.38 6.02
N ARG A 213 -11.16 -25.89 4.80
CA ARG A 213 -10.18 -25.76 3.73
C ARG A 213 -9.99 -24.27 3.43
N ILE A 214 -8.75 -23.81 3.49
CA ILE A 214 -8.41 -22.44 3.16
C ILE A 214 -7.80 -22.39 1.77
N ASN A 215 -8.26 -21.42 0.99
CA ASN A 215 -7.61 -21.00 -0.25
C ASN A 215 -6.71 -19.77 0.00
N GLU A 216 -6.79 -19.18 1.20
CA GLU A 216 -6.14 -17.95 1.64
C GLU A 216 -5.34 -18.26 2.91
N PHE A 217 -4.04 -17.92 2.94
CA PHE A 217 -3.26 -18.12 4.16
C PHE A 217 -3.64 -17.09 5.23
N PRO A 218 -3.78 -17.49 6.50
CA PRO A 218 -4.02 -16.54 7.58
C PRO A 218 -2.87 -15.53 7.72
N HIS A 219 -3.17 -14.31 8.16
CA HIS A 219 -2.22 -13.19 8.28
C HIS A 219 -0.96 -13.47 9.11
N ASN A 220 -0.97 -14.50 9.96
CA ASN A 220 0.19 -14.93 10.76
C ASN A 220 1.19 -15.79 9.96
N GLY A 221 0.85 -16.19 8.72
CA GLY A 221 1.66 -17.05 7.87
C GLY A 221 1.75 -18.50 8.34
N ILE A 222 0.85 -18.95 9.23
CA ILE A 222 0.85 -20.29 9.81
C ILE A 222 -0.40 -21.02 9.36
N ALA A 223 -0.24 -22.14 8.65
CA ALA A 223 -1.35 -23.00 8.25
C ALA A 223 -1.08 -24.47 8.60
N THR A 224 -2.15 -25.27 8.59
CA THR A 224 -2.03 -26.72 8.69
C THR A 224 -2.15 -27.33 7.30
N LEU A 225 -1.14 -28.11 6.91
CA LEU A 225 -1.12 -28.86 5.66
C LEU A 225 -1.87 -30.18 5.85
N CYS A 226 -2.80 -30.50 4.94
CA CYS A 226 -3.50 -31.77 4.90
C CYS A 226 -3.19 -32.51 3.59
N ALA A 227 -2.72 -33.74 3.68
CA ALA A 227 -2.53 -34.62 2.54
C ALA A 227 -3.47 -35.83 2.64
N VAL A 228 -4.26 -36.08 1.60
CA VAL A 228 -5.15 -37.25 1.52
C VAL A 228 -4.38 -38.41 0.91
N VAL A 229 -4.23 -39.49 1.67
CA VAL A 229 -3.48 -40.68 1.29
C VAL A 229 -4.44 -41.84 1.09
N LYS A 230 -4.46 -42.42 -0.10
CA LYS A 230 -5.15 -43.69 -0.38
C LYS A 230 -4.22 -44.87 -0.19
N HIS A 231 -4.81 -46.04 0.08
CA HIS A 231 -4.10 -47.31 0.26
C HIS A 231 -3.14 -47.35 1.48
N ALA A 232 -3.26 -46.41 2.40
CA ALA A 232 -2.61 -46.43 3.71
C ALA A 232 -3.65 -46.70 4.81
N THR A 233 -3.20 -47.32 5.90
CA THR A 233 -4.01 -47.62 7.09
C THR A 233 -3.72 -46.62 8.20
N GLU A 234 -4.67 -46.46 9.14
CA GLU A 234 -4.49 -45.58 10.30
C GLU A 234 -3.24 -45.98 11.09
N GLY A 235 -2.37 -45.01 11.37
CA GLY A 235 -1.09 -45.23 12.05
C GLY A 235 0.11 -45.39 11.12
N ASP A 236 -0.08 -45.50 9.80
CA ASP A 236 1.02 -45.55 8.86
C ASP A 236 1.75 -44.21 8.77
N LYS A 237 3.08 -44.26 8.73
CA LYS A 237 3.93 -43.08 8.56
C LYS A 237 4.18 -42.83 7.07
N VAL A 238 3.90 -41.61 6.62
CA VAL A 238 4.02 -41.20 5.22
C VAL A 238 4.97 -40.00 5.12
N ASN A 239 5.95 -40.10 4.22
CA ASN A 239 6.86 -39.02 3.88
C ASN A 239 6.61 -38.57 2.44
N PHE A 240 6.50 -37.26 2.23
CA PHE A 240 6.22 -36.70 0.92
C PHE A 240 6.90 -35.35 0.72
N ILE A 241 7.09 -35.00 -0.55
CA ILE A 241 7.75 -33.77 -0.98
C ILE A 241 6.75 -32.92 -1.75
N LEU A 242 6.62 -31.65 -1.35
CA LEU A 242 5.87 -30.66 -2.09
C LEU A 242 6.80 -29.84 -2.96
N LYS A 243 6.42 -29.67 -4.22
CA LYS A 243 7.05 -28.74 -5.15
C LYS A 243 6.16 -27.52 -5.38
N PHE A 244 6.67 -26.35 -5.02
CA PHE A 244 6.00 -25.06 -5.19
C PHE A 244 6.32 -24.42 -6.56
N GLU A 245 5.57 -23.37 -6.94
CA GLU A 245 5.74 -22.68 -8.24
C GLU A 245 7.09 -21.99 -8.40
N ASP A 246 7.67 -21.52 -7.29
CA ASP A 246 9.01 -20.95 -7.22
C ASP A 246 10.14 -21.98 -7.40
N GLY A 247 9.79 -23.27 -7.49
CA GLY A 247 10.73 -24.40 -7.60
C GLY A 247 11.23 -24.91 -6.25
N THR A 248 10.78 -24.35 -5.12
CA THR A 248 11.12 -24.79 -3.78
C THR A 248 10.58 -26.20 -3.53
N LEU A 249 11.41 -27.03 -2.91
CA LEU A 249 11.09 -28.40 -2.53
C LEU A 249 11.12 -28.52 -1.02
N GLU A 250 9.97 -28.75 -0.40
CA GLU A 250 9.88 -28.99 1.05
C GLU A 250 9.45 -30.42 1.34
N ARG A 251 10.05 -31.00 2.38
CA ARG A 251 9.77 -32.37 2.83
C ARG A 251 8.89 -32.33 4.06
N PHE A 252 7.82 -33.10 4.00
CA PHE A 252 6.88 -33.26 5.09
C PHE A 252 6.77 -34.74 5.48
N SER A 253 6.51 -34.97 6.76
CA SER A 253 6.23 -36.30 7.28
C SER A 253 5.08 -36.23 8.28
N GLY A 254 4.25 -37.25 8.29
CA GLY A 254 3.17 -37.35 9.27
C GLY A 254 2.57 -38.75 9.32
N VAL A 255 1.59 -38.91 10.19
CA VAL A 255 0.89 -40.17 10.44
C VAL A 255 -0.52 -40.07 9.87
N VAL A 256 -0.97 -41.13 9.20
CA VAL A 256 -2.30 -41.22 8.61
C VAL A 256 -3.33 -41.38 9.72
N ASP A 257 -4.34 -40.50 9.74
CA ASP A 257 -5.47 -40.59 10.66
C ASP A 257 -6.53 -41.61 10.21
N SER A 258 -7.56 -41.82 11.03
CA SER A 258 -8.70 -42.70 10.73
C SER A 258 -9.50 -42.33 9.47
N ARG A 259 -9.27 -41.14 8.90
CA ARG A 259 -9.90 -40.64 7.67
C ARG A 259 -8.99 -40.78 6.44
N GLY A 260 -7.78 -41.33 6.61
CA GLY A 260 -6.79 -41.42 5.52
C GLY A 260 -6.08 -40.09 5.26
N ILE A 261 -6.04 -39.17 6.22
CA ILE A 261 -5.47 -37.83 6.08
C ILE A 261 -4.24 -37.70 6.96
N VAL A 262 -3.17 -37.15 6.38
CA VAL A 262 -1.98 -36.73 7.12
C VAL A 262 -2.09 -35.23 7.38
N GLU A 263 -2.12 -34.84 8.66
CA GLU A 263 -2.16 -33.44 9.07
C GLU A 263 -0.81 -32.99 9.63
N VAL A 264 -0.18 -32.01 9.00
CA VAL A 264 1.05 -31.38 9.48
C VAL A 264 0.72 -29.97 9.97
N LYS A 265 0.76 -29.77 11.28
CA LYS A 265 0.42 -28.50 11.93
C LYS A 265 1.60 -27.53 11.93
N ASN A 266 1.30 -26.24 12.06
CA ASN A 266 2.27 -25.16 12.21
C ASN A 266 3.29 -25.05 11.08
N VAL A 267 2.85 -25.30 9.84
CA VAL A 267 3.69 -25.10 8.67
C VAL A 267 3.75 -23.61 8.39
N LYS A 268 4.97 -23.07 8.40
CA LYS A 268 5.26 -21.68 8.07
C LYS A 268 5.96 -21.67 6.73
N LEU A 269 5.27 -21.20 5.70
CA LEU A 269 5.89 -20.96 4.40
C LEU A 269 6.68 -19.65 4.49
N SER A 270 7.98 -19.72 4.21
CA SER A 270 8.91 -18.59 4.22
C SER A 270 8.91 -17.83 2.91
#